data_AF-L1IPM9-F1
#
_entry.id   AF-L1IPM9-F1
#
_cell.length_a   1.000
_cell.length_b   1.000
_cell.length_c   1.000
_cell.angle_alpha   90.00
_cell.angle_beta   90.00
_cell.angle_gamma   90.00
#
_symmetry.space_group_name_H-M   'P 1'
#
loop_
_entity.id
_entity.type
_entity.pdbx_description
1 polymer ?
#
loop_
_entity_poly.entity_id
_entity_poly.type
_entity_poly.pdbx_seq_one_letter_code
_entity_poly.pdbx_strand_id
1 'polypeptide(L)'
;MPRSTFLTATSIPANPTGDYPQHYCDWFFPHETIRREALRAEHALRYMENIVEYPWKAVNFRTWIRDFYFPAIHAHHDVEEDIIGPHYRALLEKEGENTIILQVWGSKEHDHKGLLDLMDKVQRQAEALCNEAQGLTGVNTSQHKIEAVMAQLQALRSVFAAFKTYMFTHLEEEEQVWPGIFQRFGKAEVKKAVAKIIKQDMSKAGPEGLAAKSFAGAFLDNAGSSKSFPPSKRPAEVPGALKLDPWCSEAVIDRFLSEVPWIPRKLIFPGFHKRYVLHWKVMIDTVCSDKDVLRLRSDGSLPVKASGCFCISA
;
A
#
# COMPACT_ATOMS: atom_id res chain seq x y z
N MET A 1 -4.62 -14.48 -23.83
CA MET A 1 -3.81 -15.25 -22.85
C MET A 1 -3.84 -14.49 -21.53
N PRO A 2 -4.10 -15.14 -20.39
CA PRO A 2 -3.94 -14.48 -19.09
C PRO A 2 -2.49 -14.00 -18.96
N ARG A 3 -2.28 -12.76 -18.51
CA ARG A 3 -0.94 -12.25 -18.23
C ARG A 3 -0.40 -13.04 -17.04
N SER A 4 0.75 -13.67 -17.20
CA SER A 4 1.46 -14.33 -16.10
C SER A 4 1.71 -13.33 -14.98
N THR A 5 1.48 -13.74 -13.74
CA THR A 5 1.77 -12.91 -12.58
C THR A 5 3.18 -13.25 -12.12
N PHE A 6 4.16 -12.44 -12.51
CA PHE A 6 5.51 -12.58 -11.97
C PHE A 6 5.52 -12.04 -10.53
N LEU A 7 5.76 -12.92 -9.56
CA LEU A 7 6.05 -12.56 -8.18
C LEU A 7 7.54 -12.23 -8.07
N THR A 8 7.86 -11.21 -7.29
CA THR A 8 9.24 -10.82 -6.92
C THR A 8 9.67 -11.41 -5.58
N ALA A 9 8.75 -12.06 -4.85
CA ALA A 9 9.04 -12.89 -3.68
C ALA A 9 10.11 -13.94 -3.98
N THR A 10 11.20 -13.91 -3.22
CA THR A 10 12.35 -14.84 -3.32
C THR A 10 12.15 -16.12 -2.50
N SER A 11 11.25 -16.06 -1.54
CA SER A 11 10.81 -17.12 -0.63
C SER A 11 9.97 -18.21 -1.32
N ILE A 12 9.44 -17.94 -2.52
CA ILE A 12 8.61 -18.86 -3.30
C ILE A 12 9.44 -19.43 -4.43
N PRO A 13 9.45 -20.76 -4.65
CA PRO A 13 10.10 -21.35 -5.81
C PRO A 13 9.60 -20.70 -7.09
N ALA A 14 10.52 -20.17 -7.89
CA ALA A 14 10.17 -19.53 -9.16
C ALA A 14 9.36 -20.50 -10.03
N ASN A 15 8.17 -20.10 -10.46
CA ASN A 15 7.41 -20.83 -11.46
C ASN A 15 7.74 -20.29 -12.86
N PRO A 16 8.37 -21.10 -13.74
CA PRO A 16 8.73 -20.68 -15.10
C PRO A 16 7.54 -20.23 -15.96
N THR A 17 6.32 -20.69 -15.67
CA THR A 17 5.10 -20.27 -16.39
C THR A 17 4.47 -19.00 -15.79
N GLY A 18 4.90 -18.61 -14.59
CA GLY A 18 4.29 -17.53 -13.82
C GLY A 18 2.88 -17.87 -13.29
N ASP A 19 2.49 -19.15 -13.31
CA ASP A 19 1.21 -19.62 -12.77
C ASP A 19 1.37 -20.07 -11.32
N TYR A 20 1.35 -19.12 -10.39
CA TYR A 20 1.33 -19.47 -8.97
C TYR A 20 -0.08 -19.91 -8.56
N PRO A 21 -0.22 -20.91 -7.67
CA PRO A 21 -1.52 -21.24 -7.12
C PRO A 21 -2.13 -19.99 -6.51
N GLN A 22 -3.42 -19.75 -6.77
CA GLN A 22 -4.09 -18.51 -6.39
C GLN A 22 -3.80 -18.10 -4.94
N HIS A 23 -3.75 -19.06 -4.01
CA HIS A 23 -3.47 -18.84 -2.60
C HIS A 23 -2.05 -18.40 -2.23
N TYR A 24 -1.06 -18.60 -3.10
CA TYR A 24 0.24 -17.95 -2.96
C TYR A 24 0.04 -16.46 -3.28
N CYS A 25 -0.43 -16.13 -4.47
CA CYS A 25 -0.74 -14.75 -4.86
C CYS A 25 -1.62 -14.05 -3.80
N ASP A 26 -2.58 -14.81 -3.26
CA ASP A 26 -3.04 -14.84 -1.88
C ASP A 26 -2.57 -13.72 -0.94
N TRP A 27 -1.46 -14.03 -0.31
CA TRP A 27 -0.87 -13.26 0.76
C TRP A 27 0.23 -12.34 0.25
N PHE A 28 0.72 -12.58 -0.96
CA PHE A 28 1.87 -11.86 -1.47
C PHE A 28 1.53 -10.57 -2.21
N PHE A 29 0.29 -10.35 -2.67
CA PHE A 29 -0.01 -9.09 -3.38
C PHE A 29 0.29 -7.80 -2.58
N PRO A 30 0.02 -7.72 -1.26
CA PRO A 30 0.48 -6.61 -0.44
C PRO A 30 2.01 -6.47 -0.47
N HIS A 31 2.75 -7.56 -0.25
CA HIS A 31 4.22 -7.57 -0.23
C HIS A 31 4.83 -7.19 -1.58
N GLU A 32 4.31 -7.76 -2.67
CA GLU A 32 4.67 -7.42 -4.05
C GLU A 32 4.43 -5.94 -4.35
N THR A 33 3.35 -5.39 -3.80
CA THR A 33 3.05 -3.98 -3.96
C THR A 33 4.04 -3.13 -3.17
N ILE A 34 4.35 -3.48 -1.93
CA ILE A 34 5.35 -2.82 -1.11
C ILE A 34 6.72 -2.83 -1.82
N ARG A 35 7.18 -4.01 -2.28
CA ARG A 35 8.44 -4.13 -3.05
C ARG A 35 8.45 -3.24 -4.28
N ARG A 36 7.38 -3.28 -5.08
CA ARG A 36 7.28 -2.48 -6.30
C ARG A 36 7.35 -0.98 -6.00
N GLU A 37 6.61 -0.51 -5.00
CA GLU A 37 6.60 0.90 -4.63
C GLU A 37 7.93 1.34 -3.99
N ALA A 38 8.58 0.46 -3.20
CA ALA A 38 9.92 0.70 -2.67
C ALA A 38 10.98 0.85 -3.77
N LEU A 39 10.94 -0.01 -4.79
CA LEU A 39 11.84 0.06 -5.95
C LEU A 39 11.60 1.32 -6.78
N ARG A 40 10.34 1.74 -6.96
CA ARG A 40 10.02 3.03 -7.61
C ARG A 40 10.57 4.20 -6.82
N ALA A 41 10.44 4.20 -5.50
CA ALA A 41 10.98 5.26 -4.66
C ALA A 41 12.52 5.31 -4.69
N GLU A 42 13.20 4.15 -4.65
CA GLU A 42 14.66 4.09 -4.84
C GLU A 42 15.06 4.66 -6.21
N HIS A 43 14.34 4.29 -7.28
CA HIS A 43 14.56 4.84 -8.60
C HIS A 43 14.37 6.36 -8.61
N ALA A 44 13.25 6.86 -8.09
CA ALA A 44 12.97 8.28 -7.97
C ALA A 44 14.07 9.05 -7.22
N LEU A 45 14.55 8.53 -6.09
CA LEU A 45 15.62 9.14 -5.31
C LEU A 45 16.94 9.26 -6.09
N ARG A 46 17.25 8.33 -7.00
CA ARG A 46 18.41 8.45 -7.90
C ARG A 46 18.25 9.59 -8.90
N TYR A 47 17.05 9.85 -9.38
CA TYR A 47 16.75 10.92 -10.35
C TYR A 47 16.60 12.32 -9.73
N MET A 48 16.76 12.45 -8.41
CA MET A 48 16.72 13.73 -7.71
C MET A 48 18.09 14.42 -7.63
N GLU A 49 19.09 14.04 -8.43
CA GLU A 49 20.40 14.72 -8.43
C GLU A 49 20.32 16.18 -8.92
N ASN A 50 19.38 16.46 -9.80
CA ASN A 50 19.07 17.80 -10.30
C ASN A 50 17.96 18.49 -9.47
N ILE A 51 17.80 18.15 -8.19
CA ILE A 51 16.81 18.76 -7.29
C ILE A 51 16.98 20.28 -7.15
N VAL A 52 18.19 20.80 -7.40
CA VAL A 52 18.46 22.24 -7.42
C VAL A 52 17.73 22.94 -8.57
N GLU A 53 17.73 22.31 -9.75
CA GLU A 53 17.03 22.78 -10.95
C GLU A 53 15.51 22.53 -10.84
N TYR A 54 15.14 21.44 -10.17
CA TYR A 54 13.76 20.95 -10.07
C TYR A 54 13.33 20.70 -8.61
N PRO A 55 13.20 21.74 -7.76
CA PRO A 55 12.86 21.60 -6.35
C PRO A 55 11.47 20.98 -6.12
N TRP A 56 10.58 21.04 -7.13
CA TRP A 56 9.28 20.38 -7.10
C TRP A 56 9.37 18.85 -6.99
N LYS A 57 10.50 18.23 -7.39
CA LYS A 57 10.74 16.79 -7.20
C LYS A 57 10.69 16.40 -5.72
N ALA A 58 11.23 17.25 -4.83
CA ALA A 58 11.18 17.06 -3.38
C ALA A 58 9.75 17.08 -2.86
N VAL A 59 8.94 18.02 -3.36
CA VAL A 59 7.53 18.18 -2.99
C VAL A 59 6.73 16.94 -3.40
N ASN A 60 6.89 16.46 -4.64
CA ASN A 60 6.18 15.28 -5.13
C ASN A 60 6.60 14.01 -4.38
N PHE A 61 7.90 13.81 -4.15
CA PHE A 61 8.38 12.66 -3.37
C PHE A 61 7.83 12.67 -1.94
N ARG A 62 7.91 13.83 -1.26
CA ARG A 62 7.40 13.99 0.11
C ARG A 62 5.88 13.80 0.19
N THR A 63 5.13 14.29 -0.79
CA THR A 63 3.68 14.09 -0.88
C THR A 63 3.36 12.61 -1.04
N TRP A 64 4.06 11.91 -1.94
CA TRP A 64 3.90 10.47 -2.15
C TRP A 64 4.22 9.65 -0.88
N ILE A 65 5.31 9.99 -0.16
CA ILE A 65 5.64 9.34 1.11
C ILE A 65 4.52 9.57 2.13
N ARG A 66 4.17 10.83 2.40
CA ARG A 66 3.25 11.21 3.48
C ARG A 66 1.83 10.69 3.24
N ASP A 67 1.33 10.82 2.00
CA ASP A 67 -0.09 10.63 1.71
C ASP A 67 -0.41 9.21 1.22
N PHE A 68 0.60 8.41 0.88
CA PHE A 68 0.41 7.06 0.36
C PHE A 68 1.33 6.04 1.00
N TYR A 69 2.64 6.13 0.79
CA TYR A 69 3.51 5.01 1.13
C TYR A 69 3.60 4.80 2.65
N PHE A 70 3.77 5.87 3.43
CA PHE A 70 3.78 5.83 4.88
C PHE A 70 2.50 5.23 5.49
N PRO A 71 1.29 5.75 5.18
CA PRO A 71 0.05 5.18 5.73
C PRO A 71 -0.23 3.77 5.21
N ALA A 72 0.16 3.43 3.98
CA ALA A 72 0.00 2.09 3.44
C ALA A 72 0.87 1.06 4.18
N ILE A 73 2.11 1.40 4.51
CA ILE A 73 2.99 0.55 5.32
C ILE A 73 2.38 0.35 6.71
N HIS A 74 1.99 1.41 7.41
CA HIS A 74 1.41 1.27 8.75
C HIS A 74 0.17 0.39 8.75
N ALA A 75 -0.77 0.69 7.84
CA ALA A 75 -2.04 0.00 7.83
C ALA A 75 -1.92 -1.48 7.38
N HIS A 76 -0.89 -1.84 6.61
CA HIS A 76 -0.56 -3.24 6.32
C HIS A 76 -0.16 -4.00 7.59
N HIS A 77 0.76 -3.45 8.39
CA HIS A 77 1.22 -4.08 9.62
C HIS A 77 0.14 -4.06 10.72
N ASP A 78 -0.69 -3.01 10.79
CA ASP A 78 -1.88 -2.98 11.67
C ASP A 78 -2.79 -4.18 11.38
N VAL A 79 -3.03 -4.48 10.09
CA VAL A 79 -3.84 -5.63 9.69
C VAL A 79 -3.22 -6.95 10.15
N GLU A 80 -1.90 -7.07 10.05
CA GLU A 80 -1.21 -8.25 10.53
C GLU A 80 -1.39 -8.39 12.04
N GLU A 81 -0.96 -7.39 12.79
CA GLU A 81 -0.95 -7.38 14.25
C GLU A 81 -2.35 -7.54 14.86
N ASP A 82 -3.36 -6.87 14.32
CA ASP A 82 -4.71 -6.84 14.91
C ASP A 82 -5.59 -8.00 14.45
N ILE A 83 -5.36 -8.51 13.23
CA ILE A 83 -6.25 -9.49 12.61
C ILE A 83 -5.53 -10.78 12.30
N ILE A 84 -4.51 -10.74 11.45
CA ILE A 84 -4.01 -11.94 10.78
C ILE A 84 -3.40 -12.90 11.79
N GLY A 85 -2.39 -12.49 12.55
CA GLY A 85 -1.79 -13.46 13.45
C GLY A 85 -2.51 -13.69 14.75
N PRO A 86 -3.32 -12.77 15.34
CA PRO A 86 -4.26 -13.19 16.38
C PRO A 86 -5.21 -14.28 15.87
N HIS A 87 -5.67 -14.18 14.62
CA HIS A 87 -6.56 -15.19 14.04
C HIS A 87 -5.88 -16.55 13.88
N TYR A 88 -4.67 -16.60 13.32
CA TYR A 88 -3.97 -17.87 13.11
C TYR A 88 -3.33 -18.44 14.38
N ARG A 89 -2.86 -17.59 15.31
CA ARG A 89 -2.42 -18.02 16.65
C ARG A 89 -3.53 -18.77 17.38
N ALA A 90 -4.75 -18.22 17.38
CA ALA A 90 -5.89 -18.86 18.02
C ALA A 90 -6.30 -20.20 17.38
N LEU A 91 -5.94 -20.45 16.10
CA LEU A 91 -6.18 -21.75 15.45
C LEU A 91 -5.13 -22.77 15.87
N LEU A 92 -3.86 -22.37 15.90
CA LEU A 92 -2.74 -23.24 16.28
C LEU A 92 -2.79 -23.66 17.75
N GLU A 93 -3.13 -22.71 18.63
CA GLU A 93 -3.31 -22.98 20.07
C GLU A 93 -4.39 -24.05 20.31
N LYS A 94 -5.48 -24.05 19.52
CA LYS A 94 -6.53 -25.08 19.60
C LYS A 94 -6.05 -26.46 19.16
N GLU A 95 -5.07 -26.52 18.28
CA GLU A 95 -4.48 -27.77 17.79
C GLU A 95 -3.34 -28.27 18.70
N GLY A 96 -3.02 -27.54 19.77
CA GLY A 96 -1.93 -27.88 20.68
C GLY A 96 -0.54 -27.63 20.09
N GLU A 97 -0.45 -26.89 18.98
CA GLU A 97 0.82 -26.56 18.33
C GLU A 97 1.20 -25.10 18.58
N ASN A 98 2.36 -24.88 19.19
CA ASN A 98 2.82 -23.55 19.58
C ASN A 98 4.22 -23.20 19.05
N THR A 99 4.78 -23.98 18.12
CA THR A 99 6.23 -23.92 17.87
C THR A 99 6.65 -23.06 16.67
N ILE A 100 6.06 -23.21 15.48
CA ILE A 100 6.63 -22.57 14.29
C ILE A 100 6.16 -21.12 14.11
N ILE A 101 4.86 -20.83 14.27
CA ILE A 101 4.33 -19.48 14.00
C ILE A 101 4.61 -18.54 15.16
N LEU A 102 4.64 -19.01 16.41
CA LEU A 102 5.08 -18.20 17.55
C LEU A 102 6.59 -17.89 17.52
N GLN A 103 7.41 -18.74 16.90
CA GLN A 103 8.83 -18.44 16.73
C GLN A 103 9.06 -17.32 15.73
N VAL A 104 8.26 -17.28 14.65
CA VAL A 104 8.39 -16.24 13.63
C VAL A 104 7.69 -14.95 14.09
N TRP A 105 6.48 -15.02 14.63
CA TRP A 105 5.74 -13.86 15.18
C TRP A 105 6.19 -13.37 16.57
N GLY A 106 7.06 -14.12 17.24
CA GLY A 106 7.61 -13.77 18.56
C GLY A 106 9.10 -13.45 18.51
N SER A 107 9.74 -13.50 17.33
CA SER A 107 11.15 -13.13 17.16
C SER A 107 11.32 -11.61 17.17
N LYS A 108 12.53 -11.16 17.52
CA LYS A 108 12.90 -9.73 17.43
C LYS A 108 13.04 -9.26 15.98
N GLU A 109 13.19 -10.19 15.04
CA GLU A 109 13.28 -9.93 13.61
C GLU A 109 11.91 -9.63 12.95
N HIS A 110 10.81 -10.03 13.60
CA HIS A 110 9.44 -9.59 13.30
C HIS A 110 9.00 -8.33 14.07
N ASP A 111 9.95 -7.55 14.58
CA ASP A 111 9.64 -6.30 15.25
C ASP A 111 9.20 -5.23 14.23
N HIS A 112 7.90 -5.21 13.93
CA HIS A 112 7.28 -4.13 13.16
C HIS A 112 7.63 -2.77 13.74
N LYS A 113 7.84 -2.64 15.07
CA LYS A 113 8.26 -1.37 15.67
C LYS A 113 9.57 -0.86 15.08
N GLY A 114 10.58 -1.71 14.91
CA GLY A 114 11.86 -1.34 14.31
C GLY A 114 11.72 -0.89 12.86
N LEU A 115 10.86 -1.57 12.10
CA LEU A 115 10.52 -1.24 10.72
C LEU A 115 9.78 0.11 10.62
N LEU A 116 8.76 0.30 11.47
CA LEU A 116 7.94 1.51 11.50
C LEU A 116 8.76 2.71 12.01
N ASP A 117 9.66 2.51 12.97
CA ASP A 117 10.63 3.51 13.41
C ASP A 117 11.56 3.98 12.26
N LEU A 118 11.92 3.08 11.33
CA LEU A 118 12.65 3.44 10.11
C LEU A 118 11.77 4.19 9.11
N MET A 119 10.52 3.77 8.91
CA MET A 119 9.56 4.45 8.03
C MET A 119 9.26 5.88 8.50
N ASP A 120 9.15 6.07 9.81
CA ASP A 120 9.09 7.36 10.49
C ASP A 120 10.29 8.26 10.16
N LYS A 121 11.51 7.70 10.20
CA LYS A 121 12.71 8.44 9.81
C LYS A 121 12.70 8.78 8.33
N VAL A 122 12.23 7.89 7.46
CA VAL A 122 12.06 8.17 6.02
C VAL A 122 11.13 9.36 5.81
N GLN A 123 9.96 9.38 6.47
CA GLN A 123 9.03 10.50 6.37
C GLN A 123 9.66 11.81 6.84
N ARG A 124 10.28 11.82 8.03
CA ARG A 124 10.94 13.03 8.57
C ARG A 124 12.05 13.56 7.64
N GLN A 125 12.84 12.68 7.04
CA GLN A 125 13.89 13.07 6.09
C GLN A 125 13.31 13.59 4.77
N ALA A 126 12.20 13.01 4.29
CA ALA A 126 11.49 13.53 3.12
C ALA A 126 10.91 14.94 3.38
N GLU A 127 10.40 15.18 4.58
CA GLU A 127 9.95 16.51 5.02
C GLU A 127 11.10 17.51 5.11
N ALA A 128 12.23 17.12 5.72
CA ALA A 128 13.42 17.97 5.81
C ALA A 128 13.96 18.35 4.42
N LEU A 129 14.07 17.38 3.50
CA LEU A 129 14.47 17.62 2.12
C LEU A 129 13.52 18.57 1.40
N CYS A 130 12.21 18.38 1.55
CA CYS A 130 11.20 19.25 0.95
C CYS A 130 11.33 20.68 1.45
N ASN A 131 11.48 20.89 2.77
CA ASN A 131 11.62 22.21 3.36
C ASN A 131 12.89 22.93 2.86
N GLU A 132 14.02 22.22 2.76
CA GLU A 132 15.25 22.79 2.22
C GLU A 132 15.11 23.13 0.73
N ALA A 133 14.56 22.21 -0.07
CA ALA A 133 14.41 22.39 -1.51
C ALA A 133 13.41 23.50 -1.87
N GLN A 134 12.34 23.70 -1.09
CA GLN A 134 11.40 24.81 -1.30
C GLN A 134 12.05 26.18 -1.06
N GLY A 135 13.13 26.24 -0.28
CA GLY A 135 13.94 27.44 -0.10
C GLY A 135 14.82 27.81 -1.31
N LEU A 136 14.84 26.98 -2.37
CA LEU A 136 15.54 27.25 -3.62
C LEU A 136 14.69 28.15 -4.53
N THR A 137 14.50 29.42 -4.15
CA THR A 137 13.78 30.40 -4.99
C THR A 137 14.75 31.42 -5.59
N GLY A 138 15.02 31.30 -6.90
CA GLY A 138 15.55 32.39 -7.73
C GLY A 138 17.08 32.56 -7.80
N VAL A 139 17.48 33.64 -8.49
CA VAL A 139 18.81 33.93 -9.09
C VAL A 139 19.97 34.02 -8.08
N ASN A 140 19.73 33.91 -6.77
CA ASN A 140 20.75 34.02 -5.72
C ASN A 140 20.69 32.84 -4.73
N THR A 141 20.62 31.61 -5.23
CA THR A 141 20.79 30.44 -4.37
C THR A 141 22.25 30.37 -3.91
N SER A 142 22.50 30.57 -2.62
CA SER A 142 23.85 30.44 -2.06
C SER A 142 24.37 29.01 -2.18
N GLN A 143 25.68 28.85 -2.38
CA GLN A 143 26.35 27.55 -2.39
C GLN A 143 26.04 26.73 -1.11
N HIS A 144 26.00 27.37 0.05
CA HIS A 144 25.62 26.75 1.32
C HIS A 144 24.21 26.12 1.28
N LYS A 145 23.25 26.74 0.60
CA LYS A 145 21.89 26.21 0.46
C LYS A 145 21.85 24.99 -0.46
N ILE A 146 22.64 25.00 -1.53
CA ILE A 146 22.81 23.85 -2.43
C ILE A 146 23.38 22.67 -1.63
N GLU A 147 24.46 22.90 -0.88
CA GLU A 147 25.09 21.88 -0.04
C GLU A 147 24.13 21.31 1.01
N ALA A 148 23.31 22.16 1.65
CA ALA A 148 22.30 21.73 2.61
C ALA A 148 21.24 20.81 1.96
N VAL A 149 20.74 21.17 0.78
CA VAL A 149 19.76 20.34 0.03
C VAL A 149 20.37 18.99 -0.35
N MET A 150 21.61 18.98 -0.86
CA MET A 150 22.29 17.75 -1.24
C MET A 150 22.59 16.86 -0.03
N ALA A 151 22.93 17.45 1.12
CA ALA A 151 23.10 16.71 2.36
C ALA A 151 21.79 16.04 2.82
N GLN A 152 20.65 16.74 2.74
CA GLN A 152 19.34 16.15 3.05
C GLN A 152 18.95 15.04 2.07
N LEU A 153 19.24 15.21 0.76
CA LEU A 153 18.99 14.17 -0.22
C LEU A 153 19.82 12.91 0.08
N GLN A 154 21.08 13.08 0.45
CA GLN A 154 21.94 11.97 0.84
C GLN A 154 21.44 11.28 2.12
N ALA A 155 21.02 12.06 3.13
CA ALA A 155 20.44 11.50 4.36
C ALA A 155 19.17 10.69 4.06
N LEU A 156 18.27 11.21 3.20
CA LEU A 156 17.07 10.52 2.76
C LEU A 156 17.40 9.22 2.02
N ARG A 157 18.35 9.24 1.08
CA ARG A 157 18.82 8.05 0.36
C ARG A 157 19.34 6.98 1.31
N SER A 158 20.17 7.37 2.28
CA SER A 158 20.74 6.45 3.26
C SER A 158 19.67 5.82 4.16
N VAL A 159 18.74 6.60 4.71
CA VAL A 159 17.67 6.03 5.56
C VAL A 159 16.69 5.18 4.76
N PHE A 160 16.36 5.59 3.52
CA PHE A 160 15.47 4.82 2.65
C PHE A 160 16.09 3.48 2.24
N ALA A 161 17.40 3.45 1.95
CA ALA A 161 18.11 2.21 1.67
C ALA A 161 18.07 1.25 2.86
N ALA A 162 18.32 1.76 4.08
CA ALA A 162 18.23 0.96 5.30
C ALA A 162 16.81 0.41 5.53
N PHE A 163 15.79 1.26 5.38
CA PHE A 163 14.38 0.85 5.45
C PHE A 163 14.06 -0.23 4.41
N LYS A 164 14.44 -0.03 3.14
CA LYS A 164 14.15 -0.99 2.06
C LYS A 164 14.78 -2.35 2.34
N THR A 165 16.04 -2.38 2.75
CA THR A 165 16.73 -3.63 3.11
C THR A 165 15.99 -4.33 4.25
N TYR A 166 15.67 -3.61 5.33
CA TYR A 166 14.97 -4.17 6.48
C TYR A 166 13.58 -4.71 6.10
N MET A 167 12.79 -3.92 5.35
CA MET A 167 11.49 -4.32 4.82
C MET A 167 11.59 -5.58 3.95
N PHE A 168 12.56 -5.66 3.04
CA PHE A 168 12.63 -6.81 2.13
C PHE A 168 12.99 -8.10 2.85
N THR A 169 13.88 -8.02 3.85
CA THR A 169 14.17 -9.15 4.75
C THR A 169 12.94 -9.55 5.55
N HIS A 170 12.26 -8.59 6.16
CA HIS A 170 11.02 -8.84 6.91
C HIS A 170 9.95 -9.54 6.05
N LEU A 171 9.66 -9.02 4.85
CA LEU A 171 8.72 -9.65 3.93
C LEU A 171 9.17 -11.07 3.55
N GLU A 172 10.47 -11.30 3.29
CA GLU A 172 10.97 -12.64 2.96
C GLU A 172 10.74 -13.65 4.08
N GLU A 173 10.94 -13.25 5.34
CA GLU A 173 10.71 -14.10 6.51
C GLU A 173 9.22 -14.47 6.64
N GLU A 174 8.32 -13.48 6.54
CA GLU A 174 6.89 -13.72 6.61
C GLU A 174 6.40 -14.67 5.50
N GLU A 175 6.92 -14.50 4.29
CA GLU A 175 6.53 -15.28 3.14
C GLU A 175 6.99 -16.74 3.20
N GLN A 176 8.00 -17.06 4.01
CA GLN A 176 8.35 -18.45 4.30
C GLN A 176 7.30 -19.15 5.17
N VAL A 177 6.52 -18.39 5.93
CA VAL A 177 5.53 -18.92 6.89
C VAL A 177 4.13 -18.98 6.28
N TRP A 178 3.67 -17.91 5.64
CA TRP A 178 2.29 -17.79 5.15
C TRP A 178 1.80 -18.96 4.29
N PRO A 179 2.60 -19.53 3.35
CA PRO A 179 2.21 -20.72 2.59
C PRO A 179 1.88 -21.92 3.46
N GLY A 180 2.69 -22.18 4.50
CA GLY A 180 2.48 -23.32 5.40
C GLY A 180 1.18 -23.18 6.20
N ILE A 181 0.89 -21.96 6.68
CA ILE A 181 -0.38 -21.64 7.35
C ILE A 181 -1.56 -21.88 6.40
N PHE A 182 -1.44 -21.41 5.17
CA PHE A 182 -2.49 -21.56 4.18
C PHE A 182 -2.75 -23.04 3.85
N GLN A 183 -1.69 -23.81 3.58
CA GLN A 183 -1.81 -25.23 3.22
C GLN A 183 -2.49 -26.03 4.34
N ARG A 184 -2.24 -25.65 5.60
CA ARG A 184 -2.81 -26.30 6.78
C ARG A 184 -4.29 -25.97 6.97
N PHE A 185 -4.67 -24.70 7.04
CA PHE A 185 -6.03 -24.28 7.41
C PHE A 185 -6.97 -24.10 6.21
N GLY A 186 -6.40 -23.99 5.00
CA GLY A 186 -7.12 -23.89 3.75
C GLY A 186 -7.86 -22.56 3.54
N LYS A 187 -8.58 -22.51 2.42
CA LYS A 187 -9.24 -21.29 1.91
C LYS A 187 -10.36 -20.76 2.81
N ALA A 188 -10.99 -21.62 3.61
CA ALA A 188 -12.11 -21.24 4.46
C ALA A 188 -11.68 -20.28 5.58
N GLU A 189 -10.58 -20.57 6.27
CA GLU A 189 -10.06 -19.70 7.33
C GLU A 189 -9.51 -18.38 6.76
N VAL A 190 -8.85 -18.43 5.60
CA VAL A 190 -8.38 -17.23 4.90
C VAL A 190 -9.53 -16.31 4.53
N LYS A 191 -10.68 -16.86 4.11
CA LYS A 191 -11.90 -16.07 3.85
C LYS A 191 -12.39 -15.38 5.14
N LYS A 192 -12.32 -16.03 6.30
CA LYS A 192 -12.69 -15.44 7.59
C LYS A 192 -11.73 -14.33 8.00
N ALA A 193 -10.42 -14.51 7.80
CA ALA A 193 -9.42 -13.47 8.05
C ALA A 193 -9.69 -12.22 7.18
N VAL A 194 -9.89 -12.42 5.87
CA VAL A 194 -10.22 -11.32 4.95
C VAL A 194 -11.56 -10.67 5.29
N ALA A 195 -12.57 -11.42 5.75
CA ALA A 195 -13.83 -10.85 6.22
C ALA A 195 -13.61 -9.87 7.40
N LYS A 196 -12.71 -10.21 8.33
CA LYS A 196 -12.36 -9.33 9.46
C LYS A 196 -11.66 -8.06 8.98
N ILE A 197 -10.74 -8.15 8.01
CA ILE A 197 -10.05 -6.99 7.40
C ILE A 197 -11.06 -6.04 6.78
N ILE A 198 -11.95 -6.56 5.93
CA ILE A 198 -12.99 -5.76 5.27
C ILE A 198 -13.87 -5.08 6.33
N LYS A 199 -14.25 -5.80 7.37
CA LYS A 199 -15.06 -5.25 8.46
C LYS A 199 -14.33 -4.12 9.19
N GLN A 200 -13.05 -4.29 9.53
CA GLN A 200 -12.23 -3.28 10.18
C GLN A 200 -12.14 -2.02 9.31
N ASP A 201 -11.75 -2.15 8.03
CA ASP A 201 -11.59 -1.01 7.14
C ASP A 201 -12.91 -0.26 6.91
N MET A 202 -14.01 -0.99 6.72
CA MET A 202 -15.34 -0.38 6.60
C MET A 202 -15.80 0.26 7.93
N SER A 203 -15.34 -0.21 9.08
CA SER A 203 -15.73 0.37 10.37
C SER A 203 -15.00 1.68 10.70
N LYS A 204 -13.88 1.97 10.02
CA LYS A 204 -13.10 3.20 10.27
C LYS A 204 -13.95 4.45 10.05
N ALA A 205 -13.84 5.41 10.96
CA ALA A 205 -14.39 6.75 10.76
C ALA A 205 -13.48 7.57 9.82
N GLY A 206 -14.05 8.54 9.12
CA GLY A 206 -13.27 9.47 8.27
C GLY A 206 -12.95 8.96 6.86
N PRO A 207 -11.94 9.55 6.19
CA PRO A 207 -11.65 9.33 4.77
C PRO A 207 -11.31 7.88 4.41
N GLU A 208 -10.64 7.16 5.30
CA GLU A 208 -10.23 5.76 5.07
C GLU A 208 -11.44 4.83 4.96
N GLY A 209 -12.34 4.89 5.94
CA GLY A 209 -13.56 4.07 5.90
C GLY A 209 -14.49 4.48 4.76
N LEU A 210 -14.52 5.77 4.41
CA LEU A 210 -15.28 6.25 3.25
C LEU A 210 -14.69 5.70 1.93
N ALA A 211 -13.37 5.66 1.80
CA ALA A 211 -12.69 5.11 0.62
C ALA A 211 -12.96 3.60 0.49
N ALA A 212 -12.86 2.84 1.58
CA ALA A 212 -13.16 1.40 1.61
C ALA A 212 -14.62 1.11 1.18
N LYS A 213 -15.59 1.84 1.75
CA LYS A 213 -17.01 1.75 1.38
C LYS A 213 -17.27 2.14 -0.07
N SER A 214 -16.62 3.21 -0.53
CA SER A 214 -16.77 3.72 -1.90
C SER A 214 -16.23 2.73 -2.93
N PHE A 215 -15.09 2.11 -2.66
CA PHE A 215 -14.56 1.03 -3.50
C PHE A 215 -15.51 -0.15 -3.54
N ALA A 216 -15.97 -0.61 -2.37
CA ALA A 216 -16.87 -1.74 -2.29
C ALA A 216 -18.16 -1.51 -3.09
N GLY A 217 -18.76 -0.32 -2.94
CA GLY A 217 -19.93 0.08 -3.71
C GLY A 217 -19.67 0.16 -5.22
N ALA A 218 -18.57 0.79 -5.64
CA ALA A 218 -18.20 0.88 -7.05
C ALA A 218 -17.95 -0.51 -7.68
N PHE A 219 -17.41 -1.45 -6.91
CA PHE A 219 -17.21 -2.81 -7.39
C PHE A 219 -18.54 -3.55 -7.55
N LEU A 220 -19.38 -3.55 -6.52
CA LEU A 220 -20.69 -4.20 -6.54
C LEU A 220 -21.59 -3.65 -7.67
N ASP A 221 -21.48 -2.36 -7.97
CA ASP A 221 -22.16 -1.76 -9.11
C ASP A 221 -21.72 -2.34 -10.45
N ASN A 222 -20.41 -2.41 -10.67
CA ASN A 222 -19.85 -2.92 -11.92
C ASN A 222 -20.08 -4.43 -12.08
N ALA A 223 -20.26 -5.15 -10.97
CA ALA A 223 -20.65 -6.57 -10.99
C ALA A 223 -22.15 -6.78 -11.31
N GLY A 224 -22.94 -5.71 -11.49
CA GLY A 224 -24.38 -5.80 -11.76
C GLY A 224 -25.24 -6.02 -10.51
N SER A 225 -24.64 -5.91 -9.32
CA SER A 225 -25.29 -6.15 -8.02
C SER A 225 -26.03 -4.93 -7.46
N SER A 226 -26.04 -3.82 -8.21
CA SER A 226 -26.65 -2.52 -7.85
C SER A 226 -28.14 -2.57 -7.52
N LYS A 227 -28.85 -3.65 -7.92
CA LYS A 227 -30.28 -3.83 -7.62
C LYS A 227 -30.59 -4.03 -6.13
N SER A 228 -29.63 -4.52 -5.33
CA SER A 228 -29.86 -4.83 -3.91
C SER A 228 -29.32 -3.76 -2.94
N PHE A 229 -28.40 -2.93 -3.40
CA PHE A 229 -27.85 -1.79 -2.66
C PHE A 229 -28.00 -0.54 -3.52
N PRO A 230 -29.21 0.06 -3.57
CA PRO A 230 -29.43 1.25 -4.37
C PRO A 230 -28.48 2.36 -3.94
N PRO A 231 -28.09 3.26 -4.85
CA PRO A 231 -27.22 4.40 -4.56
C PRO A 231 -27.63 5.22 -3.33
N SER A 232 -28.93 5.26 -3.03
CA SER A 232 -29.54 5.93 -1.86
C SER A 232 -29.26 5.28 -0.50
N LYS A 233 -28.71 4.05 -0.46
CA LYS A 233 -28.25 3.35 0.77
C LYS A 233 -26.73 3.31 0.90
N ARG A 234 -25.99 3.95 -0.01
CA ARG A 234 -24.56 4.24 0.19
C ARG A 234 -24.43 5.19 1.37
N PRO A 235 -23.24 5.35 1.97
CA PRO A 235 -23.04 6.43 2.91
C PRO A 235 -23.24 7.70 2.08
N ALA A 236 -24.46 8.25 2.14
CA ALA A 236 -24.67 9.64 1.86
C ALA A 236 -23.72 10.37 2.80
N GLU A 237 -23.10 11.44 2.33
CA GLU A 237 -22.23 12.34 3.10
C GLU A 237 -23.03 12.98 4.25
N VAL A 238 -23.54 12.18 5.19
CA VAL A 238 -24.46 12.55 6.23
C VAL A 238 -23.72 12.37 7.54
N PRO A 239 -23.16 13.46 8.08
CA PRO A 239 -22.60 13.47 9.42
C PRO A 239 -23.65 12.97 10.42
N GLY A 240 -23.31 11.95 11.22
CA GLY A 240 -24.10 11.57 12.40
C GLY A 240 -24.99 10.33 12.29
N ALA A 241 -24.92 9.51 11.23
CA ALA A 241 -25.68 8.26 11.17
C ALA A 241 -25.02 7.12 11.99
N LEU A 242 -25.08 7.23 13.33
CA LEU A 242 -24.80 6.16 14.28
C LEU A 242 -26.02 5.22 14.40
N LYS A 243 -26.26 4.37 13.40
CA LYS A 243 -27.03 3.11 13.55
C LYS A 243 -26.48 2.11 12.55
N LEU A 244 -25.65 1.18 13.05
CA LEU A 244 -25.03 0.04 12.34
C LEU A 244 -24.80 0.31 10.86
N ASP A 245 -23.62 0.79 10.52
CA ASP A 245 -23.24 1.02 9.13
C ASP A 245 -23.57 -0.23 8.29
N PRO A 246 -24.52 -0.15 7.35
CA PRO A 246 -24.98 -1.31 6.59
C PRO A 246 -23.82 -1.98 5.83
N TRP A 247 -22.74 -1.25 5.54
CA TRP A 247 -21.53 -1.77 4.91
C TRP A 247 -20.75 -2.75 5.80
N CYS A 248 -20.89 -2.65 7.12
CA CYS A 248 -20.25 -3.56 8.07
C CYS A 248 -21.12 -4.80 8.40
N SER A 249 -22.29 -4.96 7.77
CA SER A 249 -23.17 -6.11 8.01
C SER A 249 -22.61 -7.41 7.43
N GLU A 250 -22.86 -8.54 8.10
CA GLU A 250 -22.42 -9.87 7.61
C GLU A 250 -22.95 -10.15 6.20
N ALA A 251 -24.19 -9.77 5.90
CA ALA A 251 -24.79 -9.94 4.57
C ALA A 251 -24.06 -9.16 3.47
N VAL A 252 -23.59 -7.93 3.75
CA VAL A 252 -22.79 -7.15 2.78
C VAL A 252 -21.41 -7.77 2.60
N ILE A 253 -20.75 -8.14 3.70
CA ILE A 253 -19.42 -8.74 3.66
C ILE A 253 -19.47 -10.10 2.94
N ASP A 254 -20.42 -10.97 3.24
CA ASP A 254 -20.56 -12.27 2.59
C ASP A 254 -20.80 -12.15 1.10
N ARG A 255 -21.66 -11.22 0.70
CA ARG A 255 -21.95 -10.95 -0.70
C ARG A 255 -20.75 -10.37 -1.42
N PHE A 256 -20.06 -9.43 -0.79
CA PHE A 256 -18.80 -8.89 -1.30
C PHE A 256 -17.77 -10.03 -1.49
N LEU A 257 -17.66 -10.91 -0.50
CA LEU A 257 -16.81 -12.10 -0.56
C LEU A 257 -17.34 -13.23 -1.47
N SER A 258 -18.52 -13.13 -2.07
CA SER A 258 -18.99 -14.08 -3.08
C SER A 258 -18.87 -13.52 -4.49
N GLU A 259 -19.14 -12.23 -4.67
CA GLU A 259 -19.28 -11.60 -5.99
C GLU A 259 -18.00 -10.92 -6.47
N VAL A 260 -17.18 -10.40 -5.55
CA VAL A 260 -15.93 -9.71 -5.94
C VAL A 260 -14.86 -10.76 -6.22
N PRO A 261 -14.20 -10.80 -7.38
CA PRO A 261 -13.09 -11.71 -7.60
C PRO A 261 -12.00 -11.45 -6.55
N TRP A 262 -11.34 -12.52 -6.13
CA TRP A 262 -10.49 -12.48 -4.95
C TRP A 262 -9.33 -11.46 -5.06
N ILE A 263 -8.70 -11.33 -6.23
CA ILE A 263 -7.63 -10.35 -6.48
C ILE A 263 -8.11 -8.89 -6.21
N PRO A 264 -9.26 -8.44 -6.76
CA PRO A 264 -9.87 -7.16 -6.40
C PRO A 264 -10.18 -6.95 -4.91
N ARG A 265 -10.47 -8.01 -4.13
CA ARG A 265 -10.69 -7.88 -2.67
C ARG A 265 -9.44 -7.38 -1.96
N LYS A 266 -8.26 -7.67 -2.50
CA LYS A 266 -6.98 -7.24 -1.93
C LYS A 266 -6.61 -5.80 -2.22
N LEU A 267 -7.35 -5.15 -3.13
CA LEU A 267 -7.23 -3.70 -3.30
C LEU A 267 -7.95 -2.93 -2.16
N ILE A 268 -8.62 -3.65 -1.25
CA ILE A 268 -9.18 -3.12 0.00
C ILE A 268 -8.12 -3.04 1.08
N PHE A 269 -7.05 -3.85 0.98
CA PHE A 269 -5.93 -3.70 1.90
C PHE A 269 -5.48 -2.24 1.88
N PRO A 270 -5.37 -1.61 3.06
CA PRO A 270 -5.30 -0.17 3.17
C PRO A 270 -4.10 0.38 2.41
N GLY A 271 -4.35 1.45 1.65
CA GLY A 271 -3.36 2.11 0.80
C GLY A 271 -3.34 1.65 -0.66
N PHE A 272 -3.67 0.40 -1.01
CA PHE A 272 -3.36 -0.14 -2.35
C PHE A 272 -4.52 -0.16 -3.36
N HIS A 273 -5.52 0.68 -3.15
CA HIS A 273 -6.67 0.81 -4.04
C HIS A 273 -6.27 1.31 -5.45
N LYS A 274 -6.62 0.58 -6.51
CA LYS A 274 -6.10 0.80 -7.89
C LYS A 274 -6.26 2.23 -8.46
N ARG A 275 -7.35 2.94 -8.15
CA ARG A 275 -7.51 4.35 -8.57
C ARG A 275 -6.66 5.32 -7.73
N TYR A 276 -6.41 4.96 -6.47
CA TYR A 276 -5.48 5.65 -5.59
C TYR A 276 -4.04 5.40 -6.07
N VAL A 277 -3.68 4.14 -6.36
CA VAL A 277 -2.36 3.75 -6.88
C VAL A 277 -2.03 4.41 -8.20
N LEU A 278 -2.99 4.69 -9.10
CA LEU A 278 -2.68 5.39 -10.35
C LEU A 278 -2.19 6.83 -10.11
N HIS A 279 -2.84 7.57 -9.22
CA HIS A 279 -2.41 8.92 -8.84
C HIS A 279 -1.01 8.89 -8.23
N TRP A 280 -0.79 8.00 -7.25
CA TRP A 280 0.49 7.87 -6.56
C TRP A 280 1.61 7.35 -7.47
N LYS A 281 1.29 6.42 -8.37
CA LYS A 281 2.22 5.95 -9.41
C LYS A 281 2.64 7.10 -10.30
N VAL A 282 1.70 7.87 -10.83
CA VAL A 282 2.03 9.04 -11.65
C VAL A 282 2.92 9.98 -10.85
N MET A 283 2.57 10.30 -9.60
CA MET A 283 3.35 11.18 -8.74
C MET A 283 4.80 10.72 -8.56
N ILE A 284 5.05 9.46 -8.20
CA ILE A 284 6.42 8.97 -8.01
C ILE A 284 7.18 8.85 -9.35
N ASP A 285 6.49 8.47 -10.42
CA ASP A 285 7.09 8.41 -11.77
C ASP A 285 7.46 9.82 -12.26
N THR A 286 6.72 10.88 -11.87
CA THR A 286 7.05 12.27 -12.23
C THR A 286 8.38 12.73 -11.66
N VAL A 287 8.79 12.22 -10.50
CA VAL A 287 10.09 12.55 -9.88
C VAL A 287 11.24 12.12 -10.78
N CYS A 288 11.03 11.06 -11.58
CA CYS A 288 12.01 10.55 -12.54
C CYS A 288 12.05 11.38 -13.84
N SER A 289 11.17 12.36 -14.01
CA SER A 289 11.12 13.24 -15.18
C SER A 289 11.68 14.61 -14.86
N ASP A 290 12.27 15.29 -15.85
CA ASP A 290 12.62 16.72 -15.74
C ASP A 290 11.44 17.63 -16.11
N LYS A 291 10.31 17.04 -16.50
CA LYS A 291 9.06 17.74 -16.74
C LYS A 291 8.16 17.58 -15.53
N ASP A 292 7.73 18.70 -14.96
CA ASP A 292 6.65 18.71 -13.99
C ASP A 292 5.33 18.40 -14.74
N VAL A 293 5.00 17.12 -14.85
CA VAL A 293 3.76 16.66 -15.51
C VAL A 293 2.52 16.82 -14.60
N LEU A 294 2.70 17.17 -13.31
CA LEU A 294 1.61 17.50 -12.39
C LEU A 294 1.21 18.98 -12.47
N ARG A 295 2.10 19.88 -12.91
CA ARG A 295 1.79 21.28 -13.23
C ARG A 295 0.94 21.49 -14.48
N LEU A 296 0.47 20.44 -15.14
CA LEU A 296 -0.39 20.57 -16.31
C LEU A 296 -1.81 21.07 -16.00
N ARG A 297 -2.20 21.31 -14.74
CA ARG A 297 -3.33 22.18 -14.37
C ARG A 297 -3.10 22.90 -13.04
N SER A 298 -3.11 24.24 -13.07
CA SER A 298 -3.00 25.13 -11.91
C SER A 298 -4.28 25.22 -11.05
N ASP A 299 -5.35 24.51 -11.40
CA ASP A 299 -6.68 24.64 -10.77
C ASP A 299 -7.06 23.47 -9.85
N GLY A 300 -6.15 22.51 -9.63
CA GLY A 300 -6.41 21.34 -8.78
C GLY A 300 -7.46 20.37 -9.32
N SER A 301 -7.93 20.54 -10.57
CA SER A 301 -8.84 19.59 -11.21
C SER A 301 -8.07 18.41 -11.80
N LEU A 302 -8.45 17.18 -11.44
CA LEU A 302 -7.98 15.99 -12.15
C LEU A 302 -8.43 16.08 -13.61
N PRO A 303 -7.55 15.84 -14.60
CA PRO A 303 -8.00 15.71 -15.98
C PRO A 303 -8.84 14.44 -16.09
N VAL A 304 -10.17 14.62 -16.09
CA VAL A 304 -11.21 13.58 -16.26
C VAL A 304 -11.05 12.79 -17.58
N LYS A 305 -10.10 13.15 -18.46
CA LYS A 305 -9.86 12.52 -19.77
C LYS A 305 -8.43 12.07 -20.06
N ALA A 306 -7.52 12.08 -19.09
CA ALA A 306 -6.19 11.48 -19.28
C ALA A 306 -6.12 10.01 -18.80
N SER A 307 -7.26 9.33 -18.68
CA SER A 307 -7.35 7.86 -18.59
C SER A 307 -7.03 7.15 -19.91
N GLY A 308 -6.20 7.77 -20.75
CA GLY A 308 -5.47 7.07 -21.80
C GLY A 308 -4.47 6.15 -21.11
N CYS A 309 -4.62 4.84 -21.35
CA CYS A 309 -3.68 3.80 -20.95
C CYS A 309 -2.23 4.28 -21.02
N PHE A 310 -1.61 4.58 -19.87
CA PHE A 310 -0.15 4.49 -19.74
C PHE A 310 0.20 3.00 -19.67
N CYS A 311 0.10 2.34 -20.82
CA CYS A 311 0.89 1.15 -21.10
C CYS A 311 2.34 1.63 -21.18
N ILE A 312 3.06 1.59 -20.05
CA ILE A 312 4.52 1.55 -20.13
C ILE A 312 4.83 0.16 -20.64
N SER A 313 5.23 0.08 -21.91
CA SER A 313 5.87 -1.08 -22.48
C SER A 313 7.27 -1.18 -21.87
N ALA A 314 7.45 -2.15 -20.98
CA ALA A 314 8.68 -2.91 -20.76
C ALA A 314 8.32 -4.14 -19.92
#